data_AF-A0A966UR13-F1
#
_entry.id   AF-A0A966UR13-F1
#
_cell.length_a   1.000
_cell.length_b   1.000
_cell.length_c   1.000
_cell.angle_alpha   90.00
_cell.angle_beta   90.00
_cell.angle_gamma   90.00
#
_symmetry.space_group_name_H-M   'P 1'
#
loop_
_entity.id
_entity.type
_entity.pdbx_description
1 polymer ?
#
loop_
_entity_poly.entity_id
_entity_poly.type
_entity_poly.pdbx_seq_one_letter_code
_entity_poly.pdbx_strand_id
1 'polypeptide(L)'
;MIIHPHIPKRKARKPNAKQRQLKADWQALLDKYDVKPGRKVSKSKLPSDPVVVRRETPSYPSLNSGIGSTTKKAPIQYTGDAMLGIGQLHKSNAVPIFKAEDAVDISKMRRG
;
A
#
# COMPACT_ATOMS: atom_id res chain seq x y z
N MET A 1 15.85 -26.01 18.10
CA MET A 1 14.91 -25.76 19.22
C MET A 1 14.94 -24.27 19.52
N ILE A 2 13.93 -23.50 19.11
CA ILE A 2 13.91 -22.03 19.30
C ILE A 2 13.19 -21.73 20.61
N ILE A 3 13.95 -21.28 21.61
CA ILE A 3 13.42 -20.85 22.91
C ILE A 3 12.86 -19.44 22.71
N HIS A 4 11.58 -19.24 23.02
CA HIS A 4 10.93 -17.94 23.03
C HIS A 4 10.90 -17.42 24.47
N PRO A 5 11.91 -16.64 24.93
CA PRO A 5 11.87 -16.08 26.28
C PRO A 5 10.75 -15.05 26.40
N HIS A 6 10.09 -14.99 27.55
CA HIS A 6 9.07 -14.00 27.83
C HIS A 6 9.72 -12.60 27.97
N ILE A 7 9.59 -11.77 26.93
CA ILE A 7 10.08 -10.39 26.92
C ILE A 7 8.98 -9.47 27.48
N PRO A 8 9.18 -8.84 28.65
CA PRO A 8 8.19 -7.94 29.21
C PRO A 8 8.00 -6.71 28.30
N LYS A 9 6.75 -6.24 28.18
CA LYS A 9 6.45 -5.05 27.37
C LYS A 9 7.16 -3.83 27.93
N ARG A 10 7.81 -3.09 27.05
CA ARG A 10 8.51 -1.84 27.39
C ARG A 10 7.51 -0.79 27.88
N LYS A 11 7.89 -0.04 28.91
CA LYS A 11 7.14 1.12 29.43
C LYS A 11 6.94 2.17 28.33
N ALA A 12 5.74 2.76 28.28
CA ALA A 12 5.43 3.81 27.32
C ALA A 12 6.33 5.04 27.52
N ARG A 13 6.82 5.62 26.43
CA ARG A 13 7.64 6.84 26.46
C ARG A 13 6.76 8.07 26.71
N LYS A 14 7.29 9.03 27.46
CA LYS A 14 6.64 10.34 27.63
C LYS A 14 6.58 11.08 26.28
N PRO A 15 5.53 11.87 26.01
CA PRO A 15 5.40 12.59 24.74
C PRO A 15 6.49 13.65 24.59
N ASN A 16 6.99 13.80 23.37
CA ASN A 16 8.00 14.79 22.99
C ASN A 16 7.41 16.22 22.97
N ALA A 17 8.25 17.26 23.02
CA ALA A 17 7.84 18.66 22.99
C ALA A 17 6.90 18.99 21.81
N LYS A 18 7.24 18.52 20.60
CA LYS A 18 6.40 18.68 19.40
C LYS A 18 5.01 18.03 19.56
N GLN A 19 4.94 16.86 20.21
CA GLN A 19 3.66 16.17 20.45
C GLN A 19 2.80 16.91 21.47
N ARG A 20 3.41 17.62 22.42
CA ARG A 20 2.68 18.47 23.38
C ARG A 20 2.13 19.73 22.70
N GLN A 21 2.94 20.38 21.86
CA GLN A 21 2.51 21.53 21.06
C GLN A 21 1.34 21.14 20.16
N LEU A 22 1.47 20.06 19.38
CA LEU A 22 0.41 19.59 18.49
C LEU A 22 -0.88 19.24 19.24
N LYS A 23 -0.77 18.70 20.46
CA LYS A 23 -1.94 18.44 21.30
C LYS A 23 -2.60 19.73 21.79
N ALA A 24 -1.82 20.74 22.17
CA ALA A 24 -2.32 22.05 22.58
C ALA A 24 -2.98 22.79 21.42
N ASP A 25 -2.36 22.80 20.24
CA ASP A 25 -2.92 23.41 19.02
C ASP A 25 -4.24 22.75 18.63
N TRP A 26 -4.31 21.42 18.74
CA TRP A 26 -5.54 20.67 18.51
C TRP A 26 -6.66 21.04 19.49
N GLN A 27 -6.33 21.20 20.78
CA GLN A 27 -7.31 21.62 21.79
C GLN A 27 -7.81 23.05 21.54
N ALA A 28 -6.89 23.99 21.23
CA ALA A 28 -7.27 25.35 20.87
C ALA A 28 -8.18 25.41 19.64
N LEU A 29 -7.97 24.50 18.67
CA LEU A 29 -8.84 24.37 17.51
C LEU A 29 -10.24 23.87 17.90
N LEU A 30 -10.34 22.85 18.75
CA LEU A 30 -11.63 22.34 19.23
C LEU A 30 -12.41 23.40 20.00
N ASP A 31 -11.72 24.18 20.85
CA ASP A 31 -12.31 25.28 21.62
C ASP A 31 -12.80 26.41 20.72
N LYS A 32 -12.02 26.76 19.67
CA LYS A 32 -12.40 27.78 18.68
C LYS A 32 -13.70 27.43 17.94
N TYR A 33 -13.96 26.15 17.71
CA TYR A 33 -15.12 25.68 16.94
C TYR A 33 -16.22 25.06 17.81
N ASP A 34 -16.15 25.19 19.15
CA ASP A 34 -17.10 24.64 20.14
C ASP A 34 -17.51 23.17 19.87
N VAL A 35 -16.51 22.34 19.51
CA VAL A 35 -16.77 20.94 19.13
C VAL A 35 -17.03 20.11 20.39
N LYS A 36 -18.31 19.85 20.67
CA LYS A 36 -18.72 18.97 21.78
C LYS A 36 -18.19 17.54 21.57
N PRO A 37 -17.55 16.91 22.57
CA PRO A 37 -17.06 15.56 22.43
C PRO A 37 -18.23 14.60 22.17
N GLY A 38 -18.15 13.84 21.08
CA GLY A 38 -19.17 12.85 20.75
C GLY A 38 -19.36 11.82 21.86
N ARG A 39 -20.60 11.41 22.11
CA ARG A 39 -20.93 10.37 23.08
C ARG A 39 -20.20 9.07 22.69
N LYS A 40 -19.41 8.50 23.59
CA LYS A 40 -18.78 7.19 23.37
C LYS A 40 -19.87 6.13 23.30
N VAL A 41 -20.13 5.61 22.10
CA VAL A 41 -21.04 4.48 21.92
C VAL A 41 -20.29 3.21 22.32
N SER A 42 -20.79 2.50 23.34
CA SER A 42 -20.29 1.16 23.67
C SER A 42 -20.62 0.23 22.50
N LYS A 43 -19.63 -0.43 21.91
CA LYS A 43 -19.88 -1.46 20.90
C LYS A 43 -20.66 -2.59 21.59
N SER A 44 -21.94 -2.77 21.23
CA SER A 44 -22.69 -3.96 21.64
C SER A 44 -22.05 -5.19 20.99
N LYS A 45 -21.98 -6.30 21.74
CA LYS A 45 -21.58 -7.58 21.15
C LYS A 45 -22.65 -7.96 20.13
N LEU A 46 -22.24 -8.17 18.88
CA LEU A 46 -23.12 -8.72 17.85
C LEU A 46 -23.56 -10.12 18.29
N PRO A 47 -24.81 -10.54 18.00
CA PRO A 47 -25.25 -11.91 18.21
C PRO A 47 -24.32 -12.87 17.46
N SER A 48 -24.05 -14.04 18.06
CA SER A 48 -23.28 -15.08 17.37
C SER A 48 -24.05 -15.58 16.15
N ASP A 49 -23.36 -15.76 15.02
CA ASP A 49 -23.96 -16.28 13.80
C ASP A 49 -24.69 -17.61 14.05
N PRO A 50 -25.86 -17.83 13.44
CA PRO A 50 -26.60 -19.08 13.60
C PRO A 50 -25.74 -20.25 13.10
N VAL A 51 -25.70 -21.33 13.88
CA VAL A 51 -25.03 -22.58 13.49
C VAL A 51 -25.67 -23.07 12.19
N VAL A 52 -24.95 -22.96 11.09
CA VAL A 52 -25.43 -23.39 9.77
C VAL A 52 -25.46 -24.93 9.77
N VAL A 53 -26.63 -25.52 10.00
CA VAL A 53 -26.85 -26.96 9.85
C VAL A 53 -26.74 -27.27 8.36
N ARG A 54 -25.60 -27.86 7.94
CA ARG A 54 -25.36 -28.28 6.55
C ARG A 54 -25.60 -29.79 6.44
N ARG A 55 -26.20 -30.21 5.32
CA ARG A 55 -26.31 -31.63 4.97
C ARG A 55 -24.91 -32.22 4.76
N GLU A 56 -24.66 -33.39 5.33
CA GLU A 56 -23.44 -34.15 5.08
C GLU A 56 -23.48 -34.69 3.65
N THR A 57 -22.54 -34.25 2.81
CA THR A 57 -22.38 -34.72 1.43
C THR A 57 -21.08 -35.52 1.34
N PRO A 58 -21.10 -36.78 0.91
CA PRO A 58 -19.89 -37.56 0.73
C PRO A 58 -18.99 -36.91 -0.34
N SER A 59 -17.70 -36.77 -0.02
CA SER A 59 -16.70 -36.23 -0.95
C SER A 59 -16.07 -37.37 -1.74
N TYR A 60 -16.28 -37.39 -3.05
CA TYR A 60 -15.62 -38.33 -3.96
C TYR A 60 -14.40 -37.63 -4.59
N PRO A 61 -13.17 -38.10 -4.31
CA PRO A 61 -11.98 -37.50 -4.91
C PRO A 61 -11.90 -37.81 -6.41
N SER A 62 -11.42 -36.84 -7.19
CA SER A 62 -11.12 -37.06 -8.61
C SER A 62 -9.82 -37.86 -8.79
N LEU A 63 -9.68 -38.52 -9.94
CA LEU A 63 -8.42 -39.16 -10.33
C LEU A 63 -7.33 -38.10 -10.50
N ASN A 64 -6.30 -38.15 -9.65
CA ASN A 64 -5.15 -37.27 -9.76
C ASN A 64 -4.16 -37.84 -10.79
N SER A 65 -4.22 -37.34 -12.03
CA SER A 65 -3.35 -37.78 -13.12
C SER A 65 -1.89 -37.35 -12.99
N GLY A 66 -1.49 -36.63 -11.91
CA GLY A 66 -0.09 -36.35 -11.53
C GLY A 66 0.77 -35.56 -12.52
N ILE A 67 0.26 -35.31 -13.73
CA ILE A 67 1.03 -34.84 -14.88
C ILE A 67 0.41 -33.52 -15.33
N GLY A 68 0.84 -32.44 -14.69
CA GLY A 68 0.43 -31.09 -15.05
C GLY A 68 1.48 -30.10 -14.58
N SER A 69 2.48 -29.82 -15.42
CA SER A 69 3.37 -28.68 -15.19
C SER A 69 2.58 -27.40 -15.44
N THR A 70 1.95 -26.89 -14.39
CA THR A 70 1.22 -25.60 -14.37
C THR A 70 2.10 -24.49 -13.79
N THR A 71 3.43 -24.63 -13.94
CA THR A 71 4.37 -23.62 -13.47
C THR A 71 4.10 -22.30 -14.17
N LYS A 72 3.83 -21.28 -13.37
CA LYS A 72 3.53 -19.92 -13.87
C LYS A 72 4.69 -19.41 -14.73
N LYS A 73 4.37 -18.85 -15.90
CA LYS A 73 5.34 -18.13 -16.74
C LYS A 73 6.02 -17.02 -15.92
N ALA A 74 7.34 -16.91 -16.04
CA ALA A 74 8.08 -15.82 -15.40
C ALA A 74 7.54 -14.45 -15.85
N PRO A 75 7.44 -13.46 -14.93
CA PRO A 75 6.99 -12.12 -15.28
C PRO A 75 8.00 -11.46 -16.22
N ILE A 76 7.50 -10.80 -17.26
CA ILE A 76 8.35 -10.00 -18.17
C ILE A 76 8.78 -8.75 -17.39
N GLN A 77 10.08 -8.56 -17.23
CA GLN A 77 10.66 -7.37 -16.60
C GLN A 77 11.23 -6.46 -17.69
N TYR A 78 10.88 -5.17 -17.65
CA TYR A 78 11.50 -4.18 -18.52
C TYR A 78 12.84 -3.77 -17.91
N THR A 79 13.94 -3.95 -18.65
CA THR A 79 15.29 -3.66 -18.15
C THR A 79 15.58 -2.16 -18.07
N GLY A 80 14.94 -1.34 -18.90
CA GLY A 80 15.16 0.12 -18.92
C GLY A 80 16.40 0.58 -19.68
N ASP A 81 17.30 -0.33 -20.07
CA ASP A 81 18.61 0.01 -20.66
C ASP A 81 18.53 0.64 -22.06
N ALA A 82 17.46 0.34 -22.81
CA ALA A 82 17.31 0.84 -24.18
C ALA A 82 17.00 2.35 -24.22
N MET A 83 16.41 2.90 -23.15
CA MET A 83 16.01 4.30 -23.09
C MET A 83 17.19 5.14 -22.62
N LEU A 84 17.63 6.06 -23.46
CA LEU A 84 18.71 7.00 -23.15
C LEU A 84 18.22 8.12 -22.24
N GLY A 85 16.94 8.53 -22.36
CA GLY A 85 16.36 9.57 -21.51
C GLY A 85 14.96 9.99 -21.94
N ILE A 86 14.49 11.11 -21.36
CA ILE A 86 13.19 11.71 -21.66
C ILE A 86 13.42 13.14 -22.17
N GLY A 87 12.90 13.45 -23.35
CA GLY A 87 12.86 14.79 -23.92
C GLY A 87 11.54 15.51 -23.67
N GLN A 88 11.56 16.84 -23.75
CA GLN A 88 10.38 17.69 -23.56
C GLN A 88 10.20 18.60 -24.77
N LEU A 89 9.08 18.44 -25.50
CA LEU A 89 8.72 19.34 -26.61
C LEU A 89 7.91 20.56 -26.12
N HIS A 90 6.96 20.34 -25.21
CA HIS A 90 6.14 21.37 -24.56
C HIS A 90 5.86 20.96 -23.12
N LYS A 91 5.40 21.87 -22.23
CA LYS A 91 5.37 21.69 -20.76
C LYS A 91 4.64 20.43 -20.22
N SER A 92 3.84 19.75 -21.03
CA SER A 92 3.05 18.59 -20.61
C SER A 92 3.36 17.29 -21.37
N ASN A 93 4.44 17.24 -22.17
CA ASN A 93 4.81 16.04 -22.94
C ASN A 93 6.20 15.50 -22.57
N ALA A 94 6.23 14.26 -22.06
CA ALA A 94 7.42 13.47 -21.84
C ALA A 94 7.62 12.46 -22.99
N VAL A 95 8.61 12.73 -23.86
CA VAL A 95 8.93 11.88 -25.01
C VAL A 95 10.12 10.97 -24.67
N PRO A 96 9.99 9.64 -24.68
CA PRO A 96 11.13 8.75 -24.45
C PRO A 96 12.09 8.78 -25.66
N ILE A 97 13.39 8.83 -25.38
CA ILE A 97 14.46 8.90 -26.37
C ILE A 97 15.30 7.62 -26.32
N PHE A 98 15.48 6.98 -27.48
CA PHE A 98 16.25 5.73 -27.63
C PHE A 98 17.55 5.93 -28.44
N LYS A 99 17.66 7.03 -29.19
CA LYS A 99 18.83 7.37 -30.03
C LYS A 99 19.31 8.79 -29.73
N ALA A 100 20.62 9.03 -29.87
CA ALA A 100 21.20 10.32 -29.52
C ALA A 100 20.76 11.44 -30.49
N GLU A 101 20.51 11.11 -31.75
CA GLU A 101 20.06 12.03 -32.79
C GLU A 101 18.70 12.64 -32.44
N ASP A 102 17.76 11.83 -31.94
CA ASP A 102 16.42 12.28 -31.53
C ASP A 102 16.49 13.35 -30.43
N ALA A 103 17.44 13.24 -29.49
CA ALA A 103 17.66 14.23 -28.44
C ALA A 103 18.12 15.58 -29.01
N VAL A 104 18.98 15.55 -30.03
CA VAL A 104 19.50 16.74 -30.70
C VAL A 104 18.38 17.43 -31.47
N ASP A 105 17.55 16.67 -32.19
CA ASP A 105 16.46 17.22 -32.99
C ASP A 105 15.38 17.88 -32.12
N ILE A 106 14.96 17.20 -31.03
CA ILE A 106 14.04 17.77 -30.02
C ILE A 106 14.60 19.07 -29.44
N SER A 107 15.91 19.14 -29.20
CA SER A 107 16.57 20.33 -28.64
C SER A 107 16.65 21.48 -29.64
N LYS A 108 16.89 21.19 -30.93
CA LYS A 108 16.95 22.19 -32.01
C LYS A 108 15.59 22.81 -32.30
N MET A 109 14.50 22.03 -32.27
CA MET A 109 13.14 22.57 -32.49
C MET A 109 12.78 23.73 -31.56
N ARG A 110 13.37 23.79 -30.35
CA ARG A 110 13.15 24.89 -29.40
C ARG A 110 13.89 26.19 -29.77
N ARG A 111 14.91 26.12 -30.62
CA ARG A 111 15.84 27.22 -30.93
C ARG A 111 15.96 27.53 -32.42
N GLY A 112 15.10 26.92 -33.25
CA GLY A 112 14.95 27.27 -34.67
C GLY A 112 14.28 28.62 -34.86
#